data_AF-A0A3D3RGQ2-F1
#
_entry.id   AF-A0A3D3RGQ2-F1
#
_cell.length_a   1.000
_cell.length_b   1.000
_cell.length_c   1.000
_cell.angle_alpha   90.00
_cell.angle_beta   90.00
_cell.angle_gamma   90.00
#
_symmetry.space_group_name_H-M   'P 1'
#
loop_
_entity.id
_entity.type
_entity.pdbx_description
1 polymer ?
#
loop_
_entity_poly.entity_id
_entity_poly.type
_entity_poly.pdbx_seq_one_letter_code
_entity_poly.pdbx_strand_id
1 'polypeptide(L)'
;MEEKKKIEEQIENFEINDILNIEHPEIILEKAKPFLELMMQYECALMEVKNRLKILNKEFTLKYSRNPFEAIESRLKEPLSIVEKMKRKGYALSVENIEKNLFDVAGIRVVCSFPEDIYAIAALLSQQDDIRIVEKKDYIENPKENGYRSLHLILEVPIFLAEQKKYRKVEVQLRTI
;
A
#
# COMPACT_ATOMS: atom_id res chain seq x y z
N MET A 1 -9.97 9.76 -19.12
CA MET A 1 -11.21 9.66 -18.30
C MET A 1 -12.27 8.87 -19.05
N GLU A 2 -12.50 9.16 -20.33
CA GLU A 2 -13.35 8.38 -21.25
C GLU A 2 -12.89 6.93 -21.46
N GLU A 3 -11.61 6.71 -21.71
CA GLU A 3 -11.06 5.36 -22.01
C GLU A 3 -11.15 4.41 -20.79
N LYS A 4 -10.94 4.94 -19.59
CA LYS A 4 -11.08 4.19 -18.34
C LYS A 4 -12.53 3.78 -18.09
N LYS A 5 -13.47 4.70 -18.31
CA LYS A 5 -14.90 4.45 -18.16
C LYS A 5 -15.40 3.38 -19.14
N LYS A 6 -14.85 3.39 -20.37
CA LYS A 6 -15.14 2.39 -21.40
C LYS A 6 -14.59 1.00 -21.05
N ILE A 7 -13.40 0.92 -20.45
CA ILE A 7 -12.83 -0.35 -19.96
C ILE A 7 -13.62 -0.86 -18.74
N GLU A 8 -14.02 0.02 -17.83
CA GLU A 8 -14.86 -0.33 -16.67
C GLU A 8 -16.21 -0.92 -17.11
N GLU A 9 -16.89 -0.28 -18.08
CA GLU A 9 -18.13 -0.82 -18.69
C GLU A 9 -17.89 -2.16 -19.40
N GLN A 10 -16.75 -2.35 -20.06
CA GLN A 10 -16.41 -3.64 -20.67
C GLN A 10 -16.19 -4.74 -19.64
N ILE A 11 -15.57 -4.43 -18.49
CA ILE A 11 -15.36 -5.38 -17.40
C ILE A 11 -16.68 -5.75 -16.73
N GLU A 12 -17.58 -4.79 -16.49
CA GLU A 12 -18.88 -5.05 -15.88
C GLU A 12 -19.76 -5.98 -16.73
N ASN A 13 -19.62 -5.90 -18.06
CA ASN A 13 -20.37 -6.74 -18.99
C ASN A 13 -19.67 -8.07 -19.32
N PHE A 14 -18.49 -8.33 -18.77
CA PHE A 14 -17.71 -9.54 -19.05
C PHE A 14 -18.00 -10.62 -18.00
N GLU A 15 -18.59 -11.73 -18.42
CA GLU A 15 -18.90 -12.86 -17.54
C GLU A 15 -17.73 -13.84 -17.44
N ILE A 16 -17.66 -14.59 -16.33
CA ILE A 16 -16.63 -15.62 -16.14
C ILE A 16 -16.69 -16.67 -17.27
N ASN A 17 -17.87 -16.99 -17.78
CA ASN A 17 -18.04 -17.93 -18.88
C ASN A 17 -17.39 -17.43 -20.19
N ASP A 18 -17.24 -16.11 -20.36
CA ASP A 18 -16.58 -15.54 -21.54
C ASP A 18 -15.08 -15.87 -21.57
N ILE A 19 -14.47 -16.19 -20.43
CA ILE A 19 -13.08 -16.65 -20.35
C ILE A 19 -12.88 -17.94 -21.16
N LEU A 20 -13.87 -18.85 -21.17
CA LEU A 20 -13.80 -20.10 -21.92
C LEU A 20 -13.78 -19.89 -23.44
N ASN A 21 -14.21 -18.71 -23.90
CA ASN A 21 -14.23 -18.34 -25.31
C ASN A 21 -12.94 -17.61 -25.75
N ILE A 22 -12.02 -17.32 -24.82
CA ILE A 22 -10.70 -16.75 -25.12
C ILE A 22 -9.78 -17.87 -25.61
N GLU A 23 -8.88 -17.57 -26.56
CA GLU A 23 -7.83 -18.52 -26.93
C GLU A 23 -6.89 -18.79 -25.74
N HIS A 24 -6.75 -20.06 -25.38
CA HIS A 24 -5.85 -20.54 -24.31
C HIS A 24 -6.05 -19.88 -22.93
N PRO A 25 -7.25 -20.01 -22.32
CA PRO A 25 -7.53 -19.41 -21.01
C PRO A 25 -6.60 -19.93 -19.90
N GLU A 26 -6.13 -21.18 -20.02
CA GLU A 26 -5.16 -21.78 -19.11
C GLU A 26 -3.84 -20.99 -19.03
N ILE A 27 -3.36 -20.47 -20.16
CA ILE A 27 -2.13 -19.67 -20.22
C ILE A 27 -2.34 -18.35 -19.48
N ILE A 28 -3.49 -17.70 -19.68
CA ILE A 28 -3.80 -16.42 -19.03
C ILE A 28 -3.85 -16.59 -17.51
N LEU A 29 -4.54 -17.63 -17.04
CA LEU A 29 -4.65 -17.94 -15.62
C LEU A 29 -3.29 -18.28 -15.01
N GLU A 30 -2.48 -19.10 -15.68
CA GLU A 30 -1.14 -19.46 -15.21
C GLU A 30 -0.22 -18.23 -15.16
N LYS A 31 -0.27 -17.34 -16.16
CA LYS A 31 0.53 -16.11 -16.19
C LYS A 31 0.04 -15.05 -15.20
N ALA A 32 -1.23 -15.09 -14.80
CA ALA A 32 -1.78 -14.22 -13.77
C ALA A 32 -1.37 -14.63 -12.35
N LYS A 33 -1.10 -15.92 -12.12
CA LYS A 33 -0.78 -16.47 -10.78
C LYS A 33 0.35 -15.73 -10.05
N PRO A 34 1.52 -15.44 -10.65
CA PRO A 34 2.58 -14.70 -9.96
C PRO A 34 2.15 -13.28 -9.53
N PHE A 35 1.28 -12.64 -10.32
CA PHE A 35 0.72 -11.34 -9.96
C PHE A 35 -0.24 -11.45 -8.78
N LEU A 36 -1.12 -12.45 -8.76
CA LEU A 36 -2.03 -12.71 -7.63
C LEU A 36 -1.25 -13.00 -6.33
N GLU A 37 -0.19 -13.81 -6.42
CA GLU A 37 0.70 -14.08 -5.29
C GLU A 37 1.38 -12.81 -4.79
N LEU A 38 1.81 -11.92 -5.68
CA LEU A 38 2.36 -10.62 -5.32
C LEU A 38 1.34 -9.76 -4.58
N MET A 39 0.09 -9.71 -5.06
CA MET A 39 -0.98 -8.93 -4.43
C MET A 39 -1.28 -9.44 -3.02
N MET A 40 -1.38 -10.76 -2.83
CA MET A 40 -1.54 -11.39 -1.52
C MET A 40 -0.38 -11.03 -0.58
N GLN A 41 0.87 -11.02 -1.07
CA GLN A 41 2.03 -10.64 -0.26
C GLN A 41 1.98 -9.17 0.19
N TYR A 42 1.49 -8.26 -0.67
CA TYR A 42 1.28 -6.86 -0.28
C TYR A 42 0.11 -6.71 0.71
N GLU A 43 -0.93 -7.51 0.60
CA GLU A 43 -2.02 -7.56 1.58
C GLU A 43 -1.50 -8.02 2.95
N CYS A 44 -0.70 -9.08 3.03
CA CYS A 44 -0.05 -9.50 4.26
C CYS A 44 0.80 -8.37 4.87
N ALA A 45 1.62 -7.70 4.06
CA ALA A 45 2.45 -6.58 4.52
C ALA A 45 1.61 -5.41 5.05
N LEU A 46 0.48 -5.13 4.38
CA LEU A 46 -0.49 -4.13 4.82
C LEU A 46 -1.09 -4.50 6.19
N MET A 47 -1.43 -5.78 6.40
CA MET A 47 -1.94 -6.28 7.67
C MET A 47 -0.93 -6.13 8.80
N GLU A 48 0.34 -6.48 8.57
CA GLU A 48 1.43 -6.36 9.55
C GLU A 48 1.56 -4.92 10.08
N VAL A 49 1.71 -3.95 9.18
CA VAL A 49 1.86 -2.55 9.56
C VAL A 49 0.58 -2.01 10.20
N LYS A 50 -0.60 -2.36 9.67
CA LYS A 50 -1.89 -1.94 10.24
C LYS A 50 -2.07 -2.47 11.66
N ASN A 51 -1.68 -3.72 11.92
CA ASN A 51 -1.81 -4.32 13.23
C ASN A 51 -0.89 -3.63 14.25
N ARG A 52 0.37 -3.35 13.89
CA ARG A 52 1.31 -2.58 14.72
C ARG A 52 0.74 -1.21 15.10
N LEU A 53 0.20 -0.48 14.13
CA LEU A 53 -0.44 0.83 14.39
C LEU A 53 -1.68 0.69 15.29
N LYS A 54 -2.50 -0.35 15.10
CA LYS A 54 -3.64 -0.64 15.98
C LYS A 54 -3.22 -0.97 17.41
N ILE A 55 -2.10 -1.68 17.60
CA ILE A 55 -1.54 -1.99 18.91
C ILE A 55 -1.11 -0.69 19.60
N LEU A 56 -0.36 0.17 18.91
CA LEU A 56 0.01 1.49 19.43
C LEU A 56 -1.23 2.30 19.81
N ASN A 57 -2.24 2.37 18.92
CA ASN A 57 -3.50 3.06 19.21
C ASN A 57 -4.20 2.54 20.48
N LYS A 58 -4.28 1.21 20.65
CA LYS A 58 -4.84 0.59 21.86
C LYS A 58 -4.03 0.92 23.12
N GLU A 59 -2.70 0.89 23.01
CA GLU A 59 -1.82 1.24 24.13
C GLU A 59 -1.99 2.70 24.55
N PHE A 60 -2.02 3.63 23.58
CA PHE A 60 -2.25 5.05 23.83
C PHE A 60 -3.61 5.31 24.51
N THR A 61 -4.66 4.64 24.02
CA THR A 61 -6.01 4.72 24.61
C THR A 61 -6.04 4.28 26.08
N LEU A 62 -5.27 3.25 26.44
CA LEU A 62 -5.34 2.65 27.78
C LEU A 62 -4.42 3.35 28.80
N LYS A 63 -3.20 3.71 28.38
CA LYS A 63 -2.12 4.11 29.29
C LYS A 63 -1.93 5.63 29.41
N TYR A 64 -2.44 6.42 28.47
CA TYR A 64 -2.14 7.84 28.37
C TYR A 64 -3.41 8.68 28.36
N SER A 65 -3.30 9.92 28.83
CA SER A 65 -4.42 10.87 28.87
C SER A 65 -4.81 11.42 27.50
N ARG A 66 -3.93 11.28 26.50
CA ARG A 66 -4.15 11.71 25.11
C ARG A 66 -3.80 10.56 24.16
N ASN A 67 -4.65 10.35 23.16
CA ASN A 67 -4.39 9.45 22.06
C ASN A 67 -4.00 10.23 20.80
N PRO A 68 -2.83 9.96 20.18
CA PRO A 68 -2.39 10.66 18.97
C PRO A 68 -3.13 10.21 17.70
N PHE A 69 -3.89 9.10 17.74
CA PHE A 69 -4.58 8.53 16.58
C PHE A 69 -6.04 9.00 16.50
N GLU A 70 -6.44 9.53 15.35
CA GLU A 70 -7.84 9.81 14.99
C GLU A 70 -8.42 8.70 14.11
N ALA A 71 -7.68 8.30 13.08
CA ALA A 71 -8.09 7.24 12.16
C ALA A 71 -6.91 6.50 11.54
N ILE A 72 -7.11 5.20 11.27
CA ILE A 72 -6.16 4.36 10.54
C ILE A 72 -6.89 3.71 9.37
N GLU A 73 -6.64 4.21 8.17
CA GLU A 73 -7.18 3.68 6.92
C GLU A 73 -6.11 2.87 6.20
N SER A 74 -6.51 1.79 5.55
CA SER A 74 -5.59 0.96 4.75
C SER A 74 -6.21 0.70 3.40
N ARG A 75 -5.40 0.72 2.35
CA ARG A 75 -5.83 0.36 1.00
C ARG A 75 -4.78 -0.52 0.33
N LEU A 76 -5.25 -1.50 -0.41
CA LEU A 76 -4.46 -2.17 -1.43
C LEU A 76 -4.76 -1.49 -2.77
N LYS A 77 -3.75 -1.28 -3.60
CA LYS A 77 -3.95 -0.65 -4.90
C LYS A 77 -4.62 -1.65 -5.84
N GLU A 78 -5.71 -1.22 -6.47
CA GLU A 78 -6.42 -2.05 -7.44
C GLU A 78 -5.49 -2.51 -8.59
N PRO A 79 -5.60 -3.77 -9.06
CA PRO A 79 -4.79 -4.31 -10.14
C PRO A 79 -4.74 -3.41 -11.39
N LEU A 80 -5.90 -2.91 -11.83
CA LEU A 80 -5.97 -2.02 -13.00
C LEU A 80 -5.17 -0.73 -12.77
N SER A 81 -5.24 -0.17 -11.56
CA SER A 81 -4.46 1.02 -11.16
C SER A 81 -2.96 0.75 -11.10
N ILE A 82 -2.53 -0.50 -10.84
CA ILE A 82 -1.13 -0.91 -10.93
C ILE A 82 -0.70 -0.91 -12.39
N VAL A 83 -1.45 -1.57 -13.27
CA VAL A 83 -1.16 -1.65 -14.71
C VAL A 83 -1.08 -0.26 -15.34
N GLU A 84 -2.06 0.60 -15.08
CA GLU A 84 -2.06 1.99 -15.55
C GLU A 84 -0.82 2.76 -15.07
N LYS A 85 -0.44 2.58 -13.81
CA LYS A 85 0.72 3.27 -13.23
C LYS A 85 2.03 2.77 -13.83
N MET A 86 2.14 1.47 -14.13
CA MET A 86 3.30 0.89 -14.82
C MET A 86 3.42 1.44 -16.24
N LYS A 87 2.31 1.45 -17.00
CA LYS A 87 2.25 2.04 -18.35
C LYS A 87 2.65 3.51 -18.34
N ARG A 88 2.08 4.32 -17.44
CA ARG A 88 2.39 5.75 -17.31
C ARG A 88 3.85 6.01 -16.97
N LYS A 89 4.49 5.12 -16.21
CA LYS A 89 5.92 5.22 -15.87
C LYS A 89 6.85 4.59 -16.92
N GLY A 90 6.31 3.97 -17.98
CA GLY A 90 7.10 3.34 -19.03
C GLY A 90 7.76 2.01 -18.62
N TYR A 91 7.26 1.34 -17.58
CA TYR A 91 7.81 0.06 -17.13
C TYR A 91 7.04 -1.11 -17.75
N ALA A 92 7.78 -2.14 -18.19
CA ALA A 92 7.17 -3.41 -18.59
C ALA A 92 6.43 -4.05 -17.42
N LEU A 93 5.27 -4.65 -17.68
CA LEU A 93 4.45 -5.30 -16.66
C LEU A 93 5.09 -6.64 -16.28
N SER A 94 5.78 -6.66 -15.14
CA SER A 94 6.32 -7.86 -14.52
C SER A 94 6.29 -7.73 -13.00
N VAL A 95 6.32 -8.85 -12.28
CA VAL A 95 6.36 -8.89 -10.81
C VAL A 95 7.57 -8.11 -10.28
N GLU A 96 8.74 -8.32 -10.88
CA GLU A 96 9.99 -7.68 -10.51
C GLU A 96 9.92 -6.16 -10.68
N ASN A 97 9.35 -5.69 -11.79
CA ASN A 97 9.22 -4.27 -12.05
C ASN A 97 8.20 -3.60 -11.12
N ILE A 98 7.13 -4.30 -10.73
CA ILE A 98 6.17 -3.80 -9.73
C ILE A 98 6.88 -3.66 -8.38
N GLU A 99 7.52 -4.74 -7.89
CA GLU A 99 8.22 -4.77 -6.61
C GLU A 99 9.32 -3.70 -6.50
N LYS A 100 10.07 -3.50 -7.58
CA LYS A 100 11.19 -2.57 -7.62
C LYS A 100 10.72 -1.11 -7.67
N ASN A 101 9.71 -0.80 -8.48
CA ASN A 101 9.42 0.58 -8.89
C ASN A 101 8.12 1.18 -8.30
N LEU A 102 7.25 0.36 -7.71
CA LEU A 102 6.03 0.82 -7.04
C LEU A 102 6.16 0.70 -5.52
N PHE A 103 5.96 1.82 -4.83
CA PHE A 103 6.07 1.91 -3.37
C PHE A 103 4.72 2.04 -2.67
N ASP A 104 3.65 2.32 -3.43
CA ASP A 104 2.28 2.57 -2.96
C ASP A 104 1.30 1.45 -3.38
N VAL A 105 1.80 0.21 -3.52
CA VAL A 105 0.92 -0.95 -3.76
C VAL A 105 0.10 -1.26 -2.50
N ALA A 106 0.76 -1.32 -1.35
CA ALA A 106 0.13 -1.31 -0.03
C ALA A 106 0.28 0.09 0.58
N GLY A 107 -0.83 0.72 0.95
CA GLY A 107 -0.86 2.06 1.51
C GLY A 107 -1.67 2.13 2.80
N ILE A 108 -1.10 2.75 3.83
CA ILE A 108 -1.78 3.07 5.08
C ILE A 108 -1.80 4.58 5.26
N ARG A 109 -2.94 5.11 5.67
CA ARG A 109 -3.09 6.49 6.08
C ARG A 109 -3.41 6.54 7.57
N VAL A 110 -2.60 7.31 8.28
CA VAL A 110 -2.79 7.61 9.70
C VAL A 110 -3.17 9.08 9.82
N VAL A 111 -4.36 9.34 10.35
CA VAL A 111 -4.80 10.68 10.73
C VAL A 111 -4.50 10.86 12.20
N CYS A 112 -3.74 11.91 12.52
CA CYS A 112 -3.29 12.25 13.85
C CYS A 112 -3.98 13.52 14.36
N SER A 113 -4.07 13.68 15.67
CA SER A 113 -4.73 14.86 16.27
C SER A 113 -3.92 16.14 16.05
N PHE A 114 -2.58 16.08 16.20
CA PHE A 114 -1.69 17.23 16.06
C PHE A 114 -0.46 16.96 15.18
N PRO A 115 0.21 17.99 14.63
CA PRO A 115 1.41 17.79 13.83
C PRO A 115 2.55 17.10 14.58
N GLU A 116 2.70 17.32 15.88
CA GLU A 116 3.75 16.69 16.68
C GLU A 116 3.53 15.17 16.83
N ASP A 117 2.27 14.74 16.84
CA ASP A 117 1.89 13.32 16.92
C ASP A 117 2.34 12.53 15.69
N ILE A 118 2.40 13.18 14.53
CA ILE A 118 2.88 12.56 13.29
C ILE A 118 4.32 12.06 13.48
N TYR A 119 5.18 12.91 14.04
CA TYR A 119 6.59 12.56 14.25
C TYR A 119 6.75 11.54 15.37
N ALA A 120 5.93 11.62 16.43
CA ALA A 120 5.93 10.64 17.51
C ALA A 120 5.56 9.24 17.01
N ILE A 121 4.46 9.10 16.25
CA ILE A 121 4.03 7.81 15.69
C ILE A 121 5.07 7.30 14.67
N ALA A 122 5.59 8.18 13.81
CA ALA A 122 6.65 7.84 12.86
C ALA A 122 7.89 7.28 13.57
N ALA A 123 8.32 7.90 14.67
CA ALA A 123 9.46 7.46 15.45
C ALA A 123 9.20 6.09 16.11
N LEU A 124 8.03 5.90 16.73
CA LEU A 124 7.66 4.62 17.36
C LEU A 124 7.63 3.47 16.36
N LEU A 125 7.11 3.72 15.15
CA LEU A 125 7.09 2.71 14.10
C LEU A 125 8.50 2.41 13.56
N SER A 126 9.34 3.44 13.45
CA SER A 126 10.72 3.33 12.95
C SER A 126 11.70 2.66 13.93
N GLN A 127 11.36 2.62 15.22
CA GLN A 127 12.17 1.99 16.26
C GLN A 127 11.93 0.48 16.38
N GLN A 128 10.94 -0.07 15.68
CA GLN A 128 10.69 -1.51 15.66
C GLN A 128 11.83 -2.22 14.91
N ASP A 129 12.37 -3.26 15.53
CA ASP A 129 13.61 -3.94 15.12
C ASP A 129 13.55 -4.62 13.75
N ASP A 130 12.35 -4.96 13.29
CA ASP A 130 12.11 -5.65 12.04
C ASP A 130 11.56 -4.76 10.90
N ILE A 131 11.42 -3.45 11.14
CA ILE A 131 11.00 -2.47 10.13
C ILE A 131 12.22 -1.73 9.57
N ARG A 132 12.29 -1.58 8.24
CA ARG A 132 13.31 -0.76 7.57
C ARG A 132 12.67 0.44 6.90
N ILE A 133 13.22 1.63 7.12
CA ILE A 133 12.82 2.82 6.36
C ILE A 133 13.59 2.82 5.04
N VAL A 134 12.87 2.70 3.93
CA VAL A 134 13.41 2.79 2.58
C VAL A 134 13.52 4.24 2.14
N GLU A 135 12.50 5.04 2.43
CA GLU A 135 12.43 6.44 2.01
C GLU A 135 11.54 7.24 2.97
N LYS A 136 11.94 8.49 3.27
CA LYS A 136 11.15 9.46 4.04
C LYS A 136 10.92 10.71 3.18
N LYS A 137 9.66 11.11 2.98
CA LYS A 137 9.29 12.37 2.30
C LYS A 137 8.49 13.24 3.25
N ASP A 138 9.10 14.34 3.68
CA ASP A 138 8.50 15.25 4.65
C ASP A 138 7.83 16.44 3.96
N TYR A 139 6.57 16.26 3.58
CA TYR A 139 5.78 17.35 3.00
C TYR A 139 5.14 18.25 4.08
N ILE A 140 5.42 18.02 5.36
CA ILE A 140 5.01 18.93 6.44
C ILE A 140 6.04 20.05 6.53
N GLU A 141 7.32 19.68 6.59
CA GLU A 141 8.44 20.63 6.57
C GLU A 141 8.60 21.30 5.19
N ASN A 142 8.47 20.52 4.10
CA ASN A 142 8.60 21.02 2.73
C ASN A 142 7.33 20.73 1.92
N PRO A 143 6.24 21.52 2.11
CA PRO A 143 4.98 21.32 1.40
C PRO A 143 5.15 21.35 -0.12
N LYS A 144 4.28 20.61 -0.82
CA LYS A 144 4.21 20.74 -2.28
C LYS A 144 3.66 22.11 -2.67
N GLU A 145 3.90 22.51 -3.91
CA GLU A 145 3.42 23.79 -4.48
C GLU A 145 1.90 23.97 -4.33
N ASN A 146 1.13 22.88 -4.38
CA ASN A 146 -0.32 22.90 -4.20
C ASN A 146 -0.77 22.98 -2.71
N GLY A 147 0.16 23.17 -1.77
CA GLY A 147 -0.11 23.25 -0.34
C GLY A 147 -0.28 21.90 0.36
N TYR A 148 -0.10 20.77 -0.33
CA TYR A 148 -0.24 19.44 0.26
C TYR A 148 0.79 19.19 1.38
N ARG A 149 0.30 18.72 2.54
CA ARG A 149 1.10 18.37 3.72
C ARG A 149 0.80 16.96 4.21
N SER A 150 1.85 16.17 4.39
CA SER A 150 1.84 14.84 5.00
C SER A 150 3.26 14.34 5.13
N LEU A 151 3.54 13.50 6.12
CA LEU A 151 4.78 12.75 6.19
C LEU A 151 4.57 11.39 5.52
N HIS A 152 5.35 11.07 4.49
CA HIS A 152 5.31 9.77 3.82
C HIS A 152 6.52 8.94 4.22
N LEU A 153 6.28 7.74 4.74
CA LEU A 153 7.31 6.76 5.05
C LEU A 153 7.12 5.55 4.14
N ILE A 154 8.14 5.21 3.36
CA ILE A 154 8.18 3.93 2.65
C ILE A 154 8.90 2.95 3.54
N LEU A 155 8.15 1.99 4.08
CA LEU A 155 8.65 0.97 4.96
C LEU A 155 8.86 -0.32 4.18
N GLU A 156 9.89 -1.08 4.53
CA GLU A 156 10.06 -2.47 4.12
C GLU A 156 9.86 -3.35 5.35
N VAL A 157 8.86 -4.24 5.29
CA VAL A 157 8.43 -5.08 6.42
C VAL A 157 8.47 -6.55 6.05
N PRO A 158 8.81 -7.43 7.01
CA PRO A 158 8.81 -8.86 6.78
C PRO A 158 7.38 -9.40 6.76
N ILE A 159 7.14 -10.34 5.85
CA ILE A 159 6.01 -11.25 5.84
C ILE A 159 6.53 -12.68 5.94
N PHE A 160 5.83 -13.51 6.70
CA PHE A 160 6.19 -14.90 6.91
C PHE A 160 5.20 -15.79 6.14
N LEU A 161 5.65 -16.31 5.01
CA LEU A 161 4.91 -17.29 4.21
C LEU A 161 5.28 -18.71 4.67
N ALA A 162 4.51 -19.71 4.25
CA ALA A 162 4.70 -21.10 4.68
C ALA A 162 6.14 -21.63 4.47
N GLU A 163 6.80 -21.22 3.38
CA GLU A 163 8.12 -21.74 2.99
C GLU A 163 9.24 -20.70 3.10
N GLN A 164 8.90 -19.42 3.24
CA GLN A 164 9.90 -18.35 3.17
C GLN A 164 9.47 -17.06 3.85
N LYS A 165 10.47 -16.32 4.35
CA LYS A 165 10.33 -14.94 4.76
C LYS A 165 10.57 -14.03 3.54
N LYS A 166 9.66 -13.11 3.27
CA LYS A 166 9.83 -12.07 2.24
C LYS A 166 9.71 -10.69 2.84
N TYR A 167 10.31 -9.70 2.19
CA TYR A 167 10.15 -8.30 2.55
C TYR A 167 9.29 -7.59 1.50
N ARG A 168 8.36 -6.76 1.95
CA ARG A 168 7.44 -6.02 1.09
C ARG A 168 7.33 -4.58 1.54
N LYS A 169 7.15 -3.69 0.55
CA LYS A 169 7.06 -2.25 0.79
C LYS A 169 5.65 -1.83 1.14
N VAL A 170 5.51 -0.97 2.14
CA VAL A 170 4.25 -0.35 2.54
C VAL A 170 4.49 1.16 2.67
N GLU A 171 3.68 1.96 1.99
CA GLU A 171 3.66 3.40 2.17
C GLU A 171 2.76 3.76 3.35
N VAL A 172 3.30 4.43 4.36
CA VAL A 172 2.55 5.00 5.48
C VAL A 172 2.52 6.53 5.32
N GLN A 173 1.33 7.08 5.13
CA GLN A 173 1.07 8.51 5.06
C GLN A 173 0.50 8.99 6.39
N LEU A 174 1.25 9.83 7.10
CA LEU A 174 0.82 10.44 8.35
C LEU A 174 0.43 11.90 8.09
N ARG A 175 -0.75 12.31 8.59
CA ARG A 175 -1.27 13.68 8.43
C ARG A 175 -2.16 14.04 9.60
N THR A 176 -2.48 15.32 9.74
CA THR A 176 -3.56 15.78 10.61
C THR A 176 -4.90 15.76 9.88
N ILE A 177 -5.98 16.02 10.61
CA ILE A 177 -7.32 16.33 10.06
C ILE A 177 -7.24 17.51 9.08
#